data_AF-A0A397E9Y7-F1
#
_entry.id   AF-A0A397E9Y7-F1
#
_cell.length_a   1.000
_cell.length_b   1.000
_cell.length_c   1.000
_cell.angle_alpha   90.00
_cell.angle_beta   90.00
_cell.angle_gamma   90.00
#
_symmetry.space_group_name_H-M   'P 1'
#
loop_
_entity.id
_entity.type
_entity.pdbx_description
1 polymer ?
#
loop_
_entity_poly.entity_id
_entity_poly.type
_entity_poly.pdbx_seq_one_letter_code
_entity_poly.pdbx_strand_id
1 'polypeptide(L)'
;MVKYVADLHALPAYAAALPKVVVIGTKETPATALAQQILTRLNNGTAVDTALLEHAVAQLSAGLDSPASTHLYVSLGARGVASVVVAQLPTFISRYNTLSRPHSISALVRSNVPDNKDVIVAFTLPEHATTTVSAGVAVAKGISTAYSHKSGGTQSGVITDGVSTSVALDQVVVVFDHTVDASTVSFLNATATGIHLTQRLVDSP
;
A
#
# COMPACT_ATOMS: atom_id res chain seq x y z
N MET A 1 -0.04 9.90 -5.89
CA MET A 1 -0.55 10.21 -4.53
C MET A 1 -1.39 9.03 -4.05
N VAL A 2 -1.66 8.99 -2.75
CA VAL A 2 -2.42 7.91 -2.10
C VAL A 2 -3.90 8.26 -2.05
N LYS A 3 -4.75 7.27 -2.32
CA LYS A 3 -6.20 7.32 -2.14
C LYS A 3 -6.67 6.19 -1.25
N TYR A 4 -7.46 6.49 -0.24
CA TYR A 4 -8.08 5.50 0.63
C TYR A 4 -9.50 5.23 0.15
N VAL A 5 -9.90 3.96 0.17
CA VAL A 5 -11.25 3.52 -0.18
C VAL A 5 -11.93 2.87 1.02
N ALA A 6 -13.26 2.88 1.03
CA ALA A 6 -14.06 2.37 2.15
C ALA A 6 -13.91 0.85 2.32
N ASP A 7 -13.81 0.12 1.21
CA ASP A 7 -13.72 -1.35 1.20
C ASP A 7 -13.16 -1.85 -0.13
N LEU A 8 -13.08 -3.18 -0.26
CA LEU A 8 -12.63 -3.87 -1.46
C LEU A 8 -13.47 -3.57 -2.71
N HIS A 9 -14.78 -3.34 -2.55
CA HIS A 9 -15.69 -3.08 -3.68
C HIS A 9 -15.47 -1.71 -4.31
N ALA A 10 -14.93 -0.77 -3.53
CA ALA A 10 -14.55 0.56 -3.97
C ALA A 10 -13.19 0.62 -4.71
N LEU A 11 -12.48 -0.51 -4.86
CA LEU A 11 -11.27 -0.56 -5.69
C LEU A 11 -11.57 -0.28 -7.17
N PRO A 12 -10.67 0.40 -7.91
CA PRO A 12 -10.80 0.60 -9.36
C PRO A 12 -10.95 -0.71 -10.14
N ALA A 13 -11.54 -0.64 -11.33
CA ALA A 13 -11.83 -1.81 -12.16
C ALA A 13 -10.61 -2.39 -12.90
N TYR A 14 -9.42 -1.78 -12.80
CA TYR A 14 -8.13 -2.22 -13.39
C TYR A 14 -8.24 -3.00 -14.73
N ALA A 15 -9.02 -2.45 -15.66
CA ALA A 15 -9.44 -3.19 -16.86
C ALA A 15 -8.28 -3.42 -17.84
N ALA A 16 -7.45 -2.39 -18.05
CA ALA A 16 -6.38 -2.39 -19.04
C ALA A 16 -5.07 -3.04 -18.55
N ALA A 17 -4.70 -2.82 -17.29
CA ALA A 17 -3.46 -3.33 -16.70
C ALA A 17 -3.69 -3.74 -15.25
N LEU A 18 -3.02 -4.82 -14.83
CA LEU A 18 -3.07 -5.30 -13.46
C LEU A 18 -2.18 -4.42 -12.57
N PRO A 19 -2.69 -3.97 -11.40
CA PRO A 19 -1.88 -3.24 -10.44
C PRO A 19 -0.89 -4.17 -9.76
N LYS A 20 0.19 -3.61 -9.21
CA LYS A 20 0.96 -4.32 -8.19
C LYS A 20 0.13 -4.39 -6.92
N VAL A 21 0.14 -5.52 -6.24
CA VAL A 21 -0.55 -5.71 -4.96
C VAL A 21 0.50 -5.83 -3.86
N VAL A 22 0.38 -5.02 -2.82
CA VAL A 22 1.23 -5.06 -1.62
C VAL A 22 0.31 -5.31 -0.44
N VAL A 23 0.38 -6.50 0.14
CA VAL A 23 -0.48 -6.89 1.26
C VAL A 23 0.37 -7.00 2.52
N ILE A 24 -0.04 -6.27 3.56
CA ILE A 24 0.71 -6.11 4.81
C ILE A 24 -0.15 -6.64 5.95
N GLY A 25 0.38 -7.63 6.67
CA GLY A 25 -0.25 -8.22 7.84
C GLY A 25 0.67 -8.32 9.05
N THR A 26 0.15 -8.90 10.13
CA THR A 26 0.96 -9.31 11.29
C THR A 26 1.03 -10.83 11.38
N LYS A 27 1.80 -11.35 12.34
CA LYS A 27 1.81 -12.80 12.60
C LYS A 27 0.44 -13.29 13.10
N GLU A 28 -0.23 -12.48 13.91
CA GLU A 28 -1.53 -12.76 14.52
C GLU A 28 -2.69 -12.53 13.55
N THR A 29 -2.50 -11.61 12.60
CA THR A 29 -3.47 -11.26 11.57
C THR A 29 -2.82 -11.32 10.19
N PRO A 30 -2.55 -12.54 9.66
CA PRO A 30 -1.95 -12.70 8.35
C PRO A 30 -2.90 -12.19 7.27
N ALA A 31 -2.37 -11.47 6.28
CA ALA A 31 -3.20 -10.83 5.26
C ALA A 31 -3.61 -11.76 4.10
N THR A 32 -3.55 -13.07 4.31
CA THR A 32 -3.84 -14.10 3.29
C THR A 32 -5.24 -13.98 2.72
N ALA A 33 -6.27 -13.89 3.58
CA ALA A 33 -7.66 -13.81 3.14
C ALA A 33 -7.94 -12.56 2.31
N LEU A 34 -7.43 -11.40 2.76
CA LEU A 34 -7.57 -10.15 2.01
C LEU A 34 -6.85 -10.23 0.65
N ALA A 35 -5.66 -10.82 0.61
CA ALA A 35 -4.92 -11.02 -0.63
C ALA A 35 -5.71 -11.91 -1.62
N GLN A 36 -6.28 -13.02 -1.16
CA GLN A 36 -7.13 -13.91 -1.97
C GLN A 36 -8.35 -13.17 -2.54
N GLN A 37 -9.01 -12.34 -1.72
CA GLN A 37 -10.16 -11.54 -2.15
C GLN A 37 -9.79 -10.51 -3.22
N ILE A 38 -8.66 -9.81 -3.04
CA ILE A 38 -8.14 -8.86 -4.04
C ILE A 38 -7.84 -9.58 -5.35
N LEU A 39 -7.15 -10.72 -5.31
CA LEU A 39 -6.79 -11.49 -6.50
C LEU A 39 -8.02 -12.01 -7.23
N THR A 40 -9.01 -12.53 -6.49
CA THR A 40 -10.30 -12.97 -7.05
C THR A 40 -11.02 -11.82 -7.73
N ARG A 41 -11.03 -10.62 -7.12
CA ARG A 41 -11.60 -9.41 -7.74
C ARG A 41 -10.87 -9.03 -9.03
N LEU A 42 -9.54 -9.02 -9.02
CA LEU A 42 -8.72 -8.72 -10.22
C LEU A 42 -8.93 -9.75 -11.34
N ASN A 43 -9.31 -10.98 -10.97
CA ASN A 43 -9.71 -12.05 -11.87
C ASN A 43 -11.22 -12.08 -12.18
N ASN A 44 -11.88 -10.93 -12.13
CA ASN A 44 -13.31 -10.77 -12.45
C ASN A 44 -14.25 -11.70 -11.65
N GLY A 45 -13.91 -11.96 -10.39
CA GLY A 45 -14.68 -12.84 -9.50
C GLY A 45 -14.38 -14.33 -9.65
N THR A 46 -13.47 -14.71 -10.55
CA THR A 46 -13.06 -16.11 -10.72
C THR A 46 -12.01 -16.46 -9.68
N ALA A 47 -12.18 -17.60 -9.00
CA ALA A 47 -11.23 -18.08 -8.00
C ALA A 47 -9.82 -18.21 -8.59
N VAL A 48 -8.83 -17.85 -7.77
CA VAL A 48 -7.40 -17.87 -8.13
C VAL A 48 -6.72 -18.95 -7.29
N ASP A 49 -5.82 -19.72 -7.90
CA ASP A 49 -4.97 -20.63 -7.13
C ASP A 49 -4.00 -19.83 -6.27
N THR A 50 -4.16 -19.94 -4.95
CA THR A 50 -3.42 -19.17 -3.95
C THR A 50 -2.49 -20.05 -3.11
N ALA A 51 -2.25 -21.30 -3.49
CA ALA A 51 -1.38 -22.21 -2.74
C ALA A 51 0.04 -21.63 -2.55
N LEU A 52 0.61 -21.00 -3.59
CA LEU A 52 1.92 -20.35 -3.51
C LEU A 52 1.89 -19.13 -2.57
N LEU A 53 0.81 -18.36 -2.60
CA LEU A 53 0.62 -17.19 -1.75
C LEU A 53 0.52 -17.59 -0.27
N GLU A 54 -0.29 -18.61 0.03
CA GLU A 54 -0.45 -19.17 1.37
C GLU A 54 0.86 -19.72 1.91
N HIS A 55 1.59 -20.48 1.08
CA HIS A 55 2.91 -20.97 1.43
C HIS A 55 3.88 -19.82 1.74
N ALA A 56 3.92 -18.81 0.88
CA ALA A 56 4.80 -17.67 1.06
C ALA A 56 4.50 -16.90 2.35
N VAL A 57 3.22 -16.66 2.67
CA VAL A 57 2.83 -16.03 3.94
C VAL A 57 3.25 -16.89 5.13
N ALA A 58 3.07 -18.21 5.05
CA ALA A 58 3.48 -19.12 6.12
C ALA A 58 5.01 -19.19 6.34
N GLN A 59 5.80 -18.91 5.30
CA GLN A 59 7.26 -18.87 5.38
C GLN A 59 7.81 -17.47 5.73
N LEU A 60 6.98 -16.43 5.81
CA LEU A 60 7.44 -15.13 6.29
C LEU A 60 7.90 -15.24 7.74
N SER A 61 9.12 -14.78 7.98
CA SER A 61 9.72 -14.75 9.31
C SER A 61 10.18 -13.33 9.61
N ALA A 62 9.26 -12.50 10.08
CA ALA A 62 9.58 -11.16 10.56
C ALA A 62 10.37 -11.23 11.87
N GLY A 63 11.36 -10.36 12.01
CA GLY A 63 12.14 -10.24 13.24
C GLY A 63 11.36 -9.55 14.36
N LEU A 64 12.06 -9.28 15.47
CA LEU A 64 11.50 -8.48 16.56
C LEU A 64 11.21 -7.06 16.07
N ASP A 65 12.17 -6.43 15.40
CA ASP A 65 12.08 -5.03 14.94
C ASP A 65 12.12 -4.86 13.41
N SER A 66 12.38 -5.94 12.66
CA SER A 66 12.47 -5.91 11.20
C SER A 66 11.26 -6.59 10.53
N PRO A 67 10.63 -5.96 9.51
CA PRO A 67 9.61 -6.63 8.74
C PRO A 67 10.23 -7.68 7.82
N ALA A 68 9.43 -8.64 7.40
CA ALA A 68 9.76 -9.56 6.31
C ALA A 68 8.79 -9.34 5.14
N SER A 69 9.28 -9.45 3.91
CA SER A 69 8.43 -9.42 2.73
C SER A 69 9.00 -10.31 1.64
N THR A 70 8.13 -10.90 0.82
CA THR A 70 8.51 -11.62 -0.39
C THR A 70 7.63 -11.20 -1.56
N HIS A 71 8.21 -11.25 -2.76
CA HIS A 71 7.55 -10.88 -4.00
C HIS A 71 7.29 -12.12 -4.84
N LEU A 72 6.05 -12.27 -5.30
CA LEU A 72 5.55 -13.41 -6.04
C LEU A 72 4.82 -12.92 -7.29
N TYR A 73 4.73 -13.84 -8.25
CA TYR A 73 3.88 -13.69 -9.43
C TYR A 73 2.76 -14.71 -9.35
N VAL A 74 1.52 -14.25 -9.36
CA VAL A 74 0.33 -15.11 -9.25
C VAL A 74 -0.42 -15.10 -10.57
N SER A 75 -0.66 -16.28 -11.13
CA SER A 75 -1.42 -16.42 -12.38
C SER A 75 -2.91 -16.14 -12.13
N LEU A 76 -3.48 -15.22 -12.91
CA LEU A 76 -4.91 -14.93 -12.98
C LEU A 76 -5.52 -15.54 -14.26
N GLY A 77 -4.92 -16.62 -14.79
CA GLY A 77 -5.35 -17.26 -16.04
C GLY A 77 -5.31 -16.29 -17.22
N ALA A 78 -6.45 -16.12 -17.91
CA ALA A 78 -6.56 -15.25 -19.09
C ALA A 78 -6.34 -13.76 -18.78
N ARG A 79 -6.45 -13.34 -17.51
CA ARG A 79 -6.16 -11.95 -17.10
C ARG A 79 -4.67 -11.65 -17.01
N GLY A 80 -3.81 -12.67 -17.09
CA GLY A 80 -2.37 -12.53 -17.03
C GLY A 80 -1.82 -12.82 -15.63
N VAL A 81 -0.75 -12.13 -15.26
CA VAL A 81 0.00 -12.42 -14.03
C VAL A 81 0.01 -11.20 -13.13
N ALA A 82 -0.49 -11.36 -11.90
CA ALA A 82 -0.45 -10.33 -10.87
C ALA A 82 0.90 -10.32 -10.16
N SER A 83 1.44 -9.13 -9.94
CA SER A 83 2.64 -8.89 -9.14
C SER A 83 2.23 -8.67 -7.69
N VAL A 84 2.58 -9.59 -6.79
CA VAL A 84 2.07 -9.60 -5.40
C VAL A 84 3.22 -9.62 -4.42
N VAL A 85 3.28 -8.62 -3.55
CA VAL A 85 4.16 -8.59 -2.39
C VAL A 85 3.33 -8.94 -1.17
N VAL A 86 3.75 -9.95 -0.44
CA VAL A 86 3.23 -10.25 0.90
C VAL A 86 4.26 -9.84 1.92
N ALA A 87 3.83 -9.13 2.95
CA ALA A 87 4.69 -8.62 4.00
C ALA A 87 4.09 -8.88 5.39
N GLN A 88 4.98 -9.19 6.32
CA GLN A 88 4.68 -9.38 7.73
C GLN A 88 5.42 -8.32 8.54
N LEU A 89 4.66 -7.61 9.38
CA LEU A 89 5.20 -6.60 10.29
C LEU A 89 6.01 -7.22 11.44
N PRO A 90 6.95 -6.46 12.03
CA PRO A 90 7.71 -6.93 13.18
C PRO A 90 6.81 -7.32 14.35
N THR A 91 7.26 -8.28 15.15
CA THR A 91 6.43 -8.84 16.23
C THR A 91 6.45 -7.97 17.49
N PHE A 92 7.59 -7.35 17.82
CA PHE A 92 7.74 -6.57 19.04
C PHE A 92 7.11 -5.17 18.91
N ILE A 93 6.41 -4.77 19.97
CA ILE A 93 5.87 -3.41 20.12
C ILE A 93 6.26 -2.95 21.52
N SER A 94 7.10 -1.93 21.61
CA SER A 94 7.42 -1.31 22.90
C SER A 94 6.22 -0.48 23.39
N ARG A 95 6.13 -0.24 24.70
CA ARG A 95 5.08 0.58 25.33
C ARG A 95 4.94 2.01 24.78
N TYR A 96 5.98 2.51 24.11
CA TYR A 96 6.01 3.85 23.51
C TYR A 96 5.81 3.81 21.99
N ASN A 97 5.60 2.62 21.41
CA ASN A 97 5.37 2.43 19.99
C ASN A 97 3.88 2.21 19.70
N THR A 98 3.49 2.40 18.45
CA THR A 98 2.12 2.21 17.98
C THR A 98 1.89 0.77 17.54
N LEU A 99 0.73 0.19 17.86
CA LEU A 99 0.34 -1.19 17.54
C LEU A 99 0.43 -1.53 16.03
N SER A 100 0.13 -0.56 15.17
CA SER A 100 0.24 -0.70 13.71
C SER A 100 1.68 -0.73 13.18
N ARG A 101 2.68 -0.41 14.02
CA ARG A 101 4.11 -0.33 13.65
C ARG A 101 4.33 0.55 12.39
N PRO A 102 3.88 1.83 12.40
CA PRO A 102 3.78 2.67 11.22
C PRO A 102 5.15 2.94 10.55
N HIS A 103 6.25 2.90 11.31
CA HIS A 103 7.59 3.00 10.73
C HIS A 103 7.85 1.87 9.72
N SER A 104 7.45 0.63 10.03
CA SER A 104 7.72 -0.55 9.21
C SER A 104 6.80 -0.58 8.02
N ILE A 105 5.54 -0.15 8.20
CA ILE A 105 4.62 0.08 7.08
C ILE A 105 5.23 1.08 6.10
N SER A 106 5.70 2.24 6.58
CA SER A 106 6.27 3.27 5.70
C SER A 106 7.51 2.79 4.95
N ALA A 107 8.37 2.00 5.60
CA ALA A 107 9.55 1.39 4.98
C ALA A 107 9.15 0.35 3.92
N LEU A 108 8.21 -0.55 4.24
CA LEU A 108 7.70 -1.56 3.31
C LEU A 108 7.05 -0.91 2.08
N VAL A 109 6.24 0.12 2.28
CA VAL A 109 5.59 0.89 1.21
C VAL A 109 6.66 1.53 0.33
N ARG A 110 7.64 2.23 0.92
CA ARG A 110 8.75 2.85 0.17
C ARG A 110 9.53 1.84 -0.67
N SER A 111 9.79 0.65 -0.15
CA SER A 111 10.54 -0.39 -0.86
C SER A 111 9.75 -1.09 -1.95
N ASN A 112 8.41 -1.07 -1.90
CA ASN A 112 7.57 -1.91 -2.76
C ASN A 112 6.62 -1.15 -3.67
N VAL A 113 6.39 0.14 -3.46
CA VAL A 113 5.54 0.96 -4.31
C VAL A 113 6.40 1.68 -5.36
N PRO A 114 6.35 1.27 -6.65
CA PRO A 114 7.08 1.95 -7.71
C PRO A 114 6.45 3.30 -8.08
N ASP A 115 7.25 4.15 -8.73
CA ASP A 115 6.90 5.53 -9.06
C ASP A 115 5.90 5.68 -10.24
N ASN A 116 5.65 4.60 -11.00
CA ASN A 116 4.99 4.68 -12.31
C ASN A 116 3.98 3.55 -12.59
N LYS A 117 3.52 2.84 -11.57
CA LYS A 117 2.52 1.78 -11.72
C LYS A 117 1.41 1.96 -10.71
N ASP A 118 0.21 1.52 -11.10
CA ASP A 118 -0.89 1.42 -10.16
C ASP A 118 -0.57 0.37 -9.09
N VAL A 119 -0.81 0.72 -7.83
CA VAL A 119 -0.56 -0.16 -6.70
C VAL A 119 -1.77 -0.21 -5.78
N ILE A 120 -2.13 -1.41 -5.34
CA ILE A 120 -3.02 -1.63 -4.21
C ILE A 120 -2.14 -1.90 -2.99
N VAL A 121 -2.29 -1.10 -1.93
CA VAL A 121 -1.73 -1.39 -0.61
C VAL A 121 -2.86 -1.84 0.29
N ALA A 122 -2.77 -3.06 0.80
CA ALA A 122 -3.83 -3.72 1.52
C ALA A 122 -3.39 -4.10 2.94
N PHE A 123 -4.24 -3.88 3.94
CA PHE A 123 -3.92 -4.13 5.34
C PHE A 123 -4.86 -5.13 6.01
N THR A 124 -4.26 -6.04 6.77
CA THR A 124 -4.92 -6.83 7.80
C THR A 124 -4.17 -6.58 9.10
N LEU A 125 -4.77 -5.85 10.04
CA LEU A 125 -4.10 -5.42 11.27
C LEU A 125 -5.00 -5.73 12.47
N PRO A 126 -4.44 -6.01 13.67
CA PRO A 126 -5.26 -6.16 14.86
C PRO A 126 -5.88 -4.81 15.25
N GLU A 127 -6.97 -4.86 16.04
CA GLU A 127 -7.59 -3.68 16.68
C GLU A 127 -7.81 -2.49 15.72
N HIS A 128 -8.68 -2.67 14.73
CA HIS A 128 -8.91 -1.70 13.66
C HIS A 128 -9.14 -0.26 14.14
N ALA A 129 -9.80 -0.09 15.29
CA ALA A 129 -10.08 1.22 15.88
C ALA A 129 -8.79 2.01 16.23
N THR A 130 -7.69 1.34 16.57
CA THR A 130 -6.43 1.98 16.96
C THR A 130 -5.37 1.92 15.84
N THR A 131 -5.50 0.99 14.89
CA THR A 131 -4.49 0.76 13.85
C THR A 131 -4.81 1.42 12.50
N THR A 132 -6.07 1.62 12.13
CA THR A 132 -6.47 2.11 10.80
C THR A 132 -5.86 3.46 10.44
N VAL A 133 -6.01 4.45 11.33
CA VAL A 133 -5.51 5.81 11.07
C VAL A 133 -3.98 5.83 10.98
N SER A 134 -3.30 5.19 11.93
CA SER A 134 -1.84 5.19 12.00
C SER A 134 -1.19 4.42 10.85
N ALA A 135 -1.79 3.29 10.44
CA ALA A 135 -1.38 2.56 9.24
C ALA A 135 -1.62 3.37 7.97
N GLY A 136 -2.78 4.02 7.85
CA GLY A 136 -3.10 4.86 6.71
C GLY A 136 -2.09 5.99 6.54
N VAL A 137 -1.82 6.74 7.60
CA VAL A 137 -0.79 7.80 7.65
C VAL A 137 0.58 7.27 7.25
N ALA A 138 0.94 6.07 7.70
CA ALA A 138 2.22 5.44 7.36
C ALA A 138 2.38 5.15 5.86
N VAL A 139 1.30 4.81 5.14
CA VAL A 139 1.36 4.64 3.68
C VAL A 139 1.72 5.96 3.00
N ALA A 140 0.98 7.03 3.31
CA ALA A 140 1.23 8.33 2.71
C ALA A 140 2.68 8.79 2.95
N LYS A 141 3.18 8.62 4.18
CA LYS A 141 4.58 8.90 4.52
C LYS A 141 5.58 8.02 3.76
N GLY A 142 5.20 6.78 3.45
CA GLY A 142 6.03 5.83 2.71
C GLY A 142 6.23 6.20 1.23
N ILE A 143 5.33 7.00 0.66
CA ILE A 143 5.44 7.46 -0.73
C ILE A 143 6.59 8.47 -0.85
N SER A 144 7.57 8.15 -1.69
CA SER A 144 8.77 8.97 -1.92
C SER A 144 8.73 9.80 -3.20
N THR A 145 7.60 9.81 -3.92
CA THR A 145 7.47 10.43 -5.25
C THR A 145 6.81 11.80 -5.25
N ALA A 146 6.57 12.35 -4.07
CA ALA A 146 5.90 13.63 -3.93
C ALA A 146 6.74 14.76 -4.57
N TYR A 147 8.07 14.73 -4.41
CA TYR A 147 9.03 15.59 -5.10
C TYR A 147 10.05 14.74 -5.87
N SER A 148 10.28 15.07 -7.14
CA SER A 148 11.30 14.41 -7.97
C SER A 148 11.81 15.37 -9.03
N HIS A 149 13.12 15.66 -8.98
CA HIS A 149 13.83 16.43 -10.00
C HIS A 149 14.90 15.58 -10.72
N LYS A 150 14.66 14.27 -10.86
CA LYS A 150 15.60 13.35 -11.54
C LYS A 150 15.62 13.63 -13.04
N SER A 151 16.80 13.69 -13.64
CA SER A 151 17.00 14.01 -15.07
C SER A 151 16.54 12.92 -16.05
N GLY A 152 16.46 11.66 -15.60
CA GLY A 152 16.06 10.51 -16.43
C GLY A 152 14.63 10.01 -16.19
N GLY A 153 13.82 10.73 -15.42
CA GLY A 153 12.46 10.31 -15.04
C GLY A 153 11.44 11.43 -15.14
N THR A 154 10.17 11.09 -14.94
CA THR A 154 9.11 12.09 -14.84
C THR A 154 9.35 12.95 -13.60
N GLN A 155 9.54 14.24 -13.83
CA GLN A 155 9.67 15.21 -12.76
C GLN A 155 8.31 15.43 -12.08
N SER A 156 8.31 15.59 -10.76
CA SER A 156 7.08 15.70 -9.95
C SER A 156 7.28 16.77 -8.89
N GLY A 157 6.31 17.68 -8.79
CA GLY A 157 6.29 18.71 -7.77
C GLY A 157 7.39 19.77 -7.87
N VAL A 158 7.99 19.95 -9.05
CA VAL A 158 9.02 20.96 -9.34
C VAL A 158 8.44 22.12 -10.15
N ILE A 159 9.11 23.28 -10.09
CA ILE A 159 8.90 24.39 -11.03
C ILE A 159 10.12 24.42 -11.95
N THR A 160 9.93 24.15 -13.24
CA THR A 160 11.02 24.23 -14.23
C THR A 160 11.01 25.60 -14.92
N ASP A 161 10.30 25.73 -16.03
CA ASP A 161 10.26 26.94 -16.87
C ASP A 161 9.08 27.85 -16.50
N GLY A 162 8.90 28.07 -15.19
CA GLY A 162 7.77 28.83 -14.65
C GLY A 162 6.43 28.07 -14.62
N VAL A 163 6.41 26.79 -15.01
CA VAL A 163 5.25 25.91 -14.95
C VAL A 163 5.48 24.82 -13.90
N SER A 164 4.51 24.63 -13.00
CA SER A 164 4.56 23.52 -12.04
C SER A 164 4.30 22.19 -12.74
N THR A 165 5.13 21.19 -12.46
CA THR A 165 4.88 19.83 -12.94
C THR A 165 3.67 19.21 -12.23
N SER A 166 2.91 18.40 -12.96
CA SER A 166 1.77 17.68 -12.42
C SER A 166 2.22 16.58 -11.47
N VAL A 167 1.61 16.51 -10.29
CA VAL A 167 1.76 15.36 -9.40
C VAL A 167 0.71 14.33 -9.79
N ALA A 168 1.14 13.12 -10.17
CA ALA A 168 0.22 12.04 -10.49
C ALA A 168 -0.61 11.70 -9.24
N LEU A 169 -1.91 12.01 -9.30
CA LEU A 169 -2.86 11.67 -8.24
C LEU A 169 -3.17 10.17 -8.27
N ASP A 170 -3.53 9.61 -7.12
CA ASP A 170 -4.23 8.31 -7.01
C ASP A 170 -3.57 7.03 -7.57
N GLN A 171 -2.28 7.02 -7.89
CA GLN A 171 -1.56 5.80 -8.29
C GLN A 171 -1.55 4.69 -7.22
N VAL A 172 -1.72 5.06 -5.95
CA VAL A 172 -1.70 4.11 -4.83
C VAL A 172 -3.06 4.11 -4.17
N VAL A 173 -3.76 2.98 -4.23
CA VAL A 173 -5.05 2.79 -3.58
C VAL A 173 -4.87 1.95 -2.31
N VAL A 174 -5.35 2.46 -1.19
CA VAL A 174 -5.25 1.80 0.12
C VAL A 174 -6.60 1.22 0.51
N VAL A 175 -6.60 -0.04 0.91
CA VAL A 175 -7.77 -0.77 1.39
C VAL A 175 -7.45 -1.51 2.68
N PHE A 176 -8.43 -1.57 3.57
CA PHE A 176 -8.36 -2.33 4.82
C PHE A 176 -9.25 -3.58 4.71
N ASP A 177 -8.97 -4.60 5.52
CA ASP A 177 -9.75 -5.84 5.62
C ASP A 177 -11.16 -5.67 6.21
N HIS A 178 -11.51 -4.46 6.62
CA HIS A 178 -12.81 -4.08 7.15
C HIS A 178 -13.31 -2.82 6.46
N THR A 179 -14.62 -2.59 6.52
CA THR A 179 -15.24 -1.37 6.01
C THR A 179 -14.82 -0.17 6.86
N VAL A 180 -14.25 0.83 6.22
CA VAL A 180 -13.90 2.12 6.83
C VAL A 180 -15.02 3.12 6.52
N ASP A 181 -15.49 3.80 7.56
CA ASP A 181 -16.57 4.78 7.41
C ASP A 181 -16.13 5.99 6.57
N ALA A 182 -17.10 6.65 5.95
CA ALA A 182 -16.85 7.76 5.03
C ALA A 182 -16.09 8.93 5.68
N SER A 183 -16.28 9.19 6.98
CA SER A 183 -15.60 10.28 7.68
C SER A 183 -14.12 9.96 7.88
N THR A 184 -13.79 8.72 8.24
CA THR A 184 -12.40 8.23 8.36
C THR A 184 -11.72 8.20 6.99
N VAL A 185 -12.39 7.73 5.93
CA VAL A 185 -11.85 7.77 4.55
C VAL A 185 -11.55 9.21 4.12
N SER A 186 -12.47 10.15 4.36
CA SER A 186 -12.27 11.56 4.04
C SER A 186 -11.09 12.14 4.82
N PHE A 187 -11.00 11.84 6.12
CA PHE A 187 -9.90 12.27 6.99
C PHE A 187 -8.55 11.75 6.50
N LEU A 188 -8.46 10.45 6.13
CA LEU A 188 -7.22 9.84 5.63
C LEU A 188 -6.78 10.46 4.30
N ASN A 189 -7.70 10.68 3.37
CA ASN A 189 -7.40 11.32 2.08
C ASN A 189 -6.90 12.76 2.25
N ALA A 190 -7.54 13.54 3.12
CA ALA A 190 -7.08 14.89 3.44
C ALA A 190 -5.71 14.88 4.14
N THR A 191 -5.51 13.96 5.08
CA THR A 191 -4.25 13.80 5.81
C THR A 191 -3.11 13.41 4.87
N ALA A 192 -3.32 12.48 3.95
CA ALA A 192 -2.31 12.11 2.97
C ALA A 192 -1.95 13.28 2.04
N THR A 193 -2.92 14.11 1.66
CA THR A 193 -2.65 15.33 0.89
C THR A 193 -1.73 16.28 1.66
N GLY A 194 -2.02 16.51 2.95
CA GLY A 194 -1.17 17.31 3.83
C GLY A 194 0.24 16.73 3.99
N ILE A 195 0.36 15.42 4.17
CA ILE A 195 1.66 14.73 4.28
C ILE A 195 2.48 14.90 3.00
N HIS A 196 1.91 14.62 1.83
CA HIS A 196 2.64 14.74 0.57
C HIS A 196 3.03 16.20 0.27
N LEU A 197 2.17 17.17 0.61
CA LEU A 197 2.52 18.59 0.52
C LEU A 197 3.70 18.93 1.43
N THR A 198 3.66 18.45 2.68
CA THR A 198 4.72 18.69 3.66
C THR A 198 6.05 18.09 3.19
N GLN A 199 6.04 16.85 2.71
CA GLN A 199 7.22 16.19 2.13
C GLN A 199 7.79 17.01 0.97
N ARG A 200 6.94 17.49 0.05
CA ARG A 200 7.38 18.32 -1.07
C ARG A 200 8.05 19.61 -0.62
N LEU A 201 7.45 20.32 0.32
CA LEU A 201 7.99 21.59 0.80
C LEU A 201 9.33 21.41 1.52
N VAL A 202 9.51 20.28 2.21
CA VAL A 202 10.77 19.94 2.90
C VAL A 202 11.85 19.46 1.93
N ASP A 203 11.48 18.67 0.92
CA ASP A 203 12.43 18.08 -0.04
C ASP A 203 12.83 19.03 -1.18
N SER A 204 12.10 20.15 -1.36
CA SER A 204 12.41 21.16 -2.36
C SER A 204 13.66 21.99 -1.96
N PRO A 205 14.64 22.19 -2.85
CA PRO A 205 15.86 22.94 -2.59
C PRO A 205 15.66 24.46 -2.55
#